data_AF-A0A257K4W4-F1
#
_entry.id   AF-A0A257K4W4-F1
#
_cell.length_a   1.000
_cell.length_b   1.000
_cell.length_c   1.000
_cell.angle_alpha   90.00
_cell.angle_beta   90.00
_cell.angle_gamma   90.00
#
_symmetry.space_group_name_H-M   'P 1'
#
loop_
_entity.id
_entity.type
_entity.pdbx_description
1 polymer ?
#
loop_
_entity_poly.entity_id
_entity_poly.type
_entity_poly.pdbx_seq_one_letter_code
_entity_poly.pdbx_strand_id
1 'polypeptide(L)' 'MPRPDFIYLASQSPRRRQLLEQLGVRLELLVPAPGAEAAAAEALEAVLP' A
#
# COMPACT_ATOMS: atom_id res chain seq x y z
N MET A 1 -4.70 -2.73 19.49
CA MET A 1 -5.30 -3.13 18.20
C MET A 1 -4.46 -4.26 17.64
N PRO A 2 -5.06 -5.37 17.21
CA PRO A 2 -4.29 -6.44 16.57
C PRO A 2 -3.63 -5.89 15.31
N ARG A 3 -2.37 -6.25 15.11
CA ARG A 3 -1.63 -5.87 13.91
C ARG A 3 -2.09 -6.78 12.76
N PRO A 4 -2.38 -6.25 11.55
CA PRO A 4 -2.72 -7.10 10.43
C PRO A 4 -1.53 -7.99 10.06
N ASP A 5 -1.81 -9.25 9.72
CA ASP A 5 -0.79 -10.20 9.26
C ASP A 5 -0.37 -9.95 7.80
N PHE A 6 -1.12 -9.11 7.08
CA PHE A 6 -0.94 -8.80 5.66
C PHE A 6 -1.46 -7.40 5.30
N ILE A 7 -0.78 -6.70 4.37
CA ILE A 7 -1.14 -5.36 3.87
C ILE A 7 -0.90 -5.26 2.34
N TYR A 8 -1.85 -4.68 1.60
CA TYR A 8 -1.60 -4.12 0.27
C TYR A 8 -1.02 -2.70 0.38
N LEU A 9 0.17 -2.47 -0.16
CA LEU A 9 0.86 -1.20 -0.13
C LEU A 9 0.61 -0.41 -1.42
N ALA A 10 -0.28 0.56 -1.33
CA ALA A 10 -0.57 1.53 -2.39
C ALA A 10 0.36 2.75 -2.30
N SER A 11 1.67 2.53 -2.26
CA SER A 11 2.67 3.62 -2.24
C SER A 11 3.96 3.20 -2.92
N GLN A 12 4.53 4.12 -3.70
CA GLN A 12 5.85 3.94 -4.31
C GLN A 12 7.01 4.37 -3.39
N SER A 13 6.73 4.77 -2.13
CA SER A 13 7.76 5.20 -1.18
C SER A 13 8.60 4.02 -0.65
N PRO A 14 9.92 3.97 -0.93
CA PRO A 14 10.79 2.90 -0.41
C PRO A 14 10.84 2.89 1.13
N ARG A 15 10.76 4.08 1.74
CA ARG A 15 10.77 4.25 3.19
C ARG A 15 9.53 3.64 3.86
N ARG A 16 8.33 3.80 3.27
CA ARG A 16 7.09 3.21 3.82
C ARG A 16 7.16 1.68 3.78
N ARG A 17 7.66 1.12 2.68
CA ARG A 17 7.91 -0.32 2.57
C ARG A 17 8.86 -0.81 3.67
N GLN A 18 10.02 -0.17 3.82
CA GLN A 18 11.02 -0.55 4.83
C GLN A 18 10.45 -0.56 6.25
N LEU A 19 9.65 0.45 6.62
CA LEU A 19 9.03 0.51 7.94
C LEU A 19 8.04 -0.65 8.17
N LEU A 20 7.24 -1.00 7.15
CA LEU A 20 6.30 -2.13 7.24
C LEU A 20 7.02 -3.49 7.34
N GLU A 21 8.13 -3.65 6.63
CA GLU A 21 9.01 -4.82 6.72
C GLU A 21 9.61 -4.95 8.13
N GLN A 22 10.06 -3.84 8.74
CA GLN A 22 10.60 -3.83 10.11
C GLN A 22 9.58 -4.22 11.17
N LEU A 23 8.31 -3.88 10.95
CA LEU A 23 7.25 -4.35 11.83
C LEU A 23 7.10 -5.89 11.68
N GLY A 24 7.41 -6.45 10.51
CA GLY A 24 7.25 -7.87 10.18
C GLY A 24 5.88 -8.19 9.59
N VAL A 25 5.25 -7.24 8.87
CA VAL A 25 3.98 -7.49 8.17
C VAL A 25 4.28 -8.05 6.79
N ARG A 26 3.51 -9.04 6.31
CA ARG A 26 3.59 -9.44 4.90
C ARG A 26 2.98 -8.36 4.02
N LEU A 27 3.68 -7.94 2.98
CA LEU A 27 3.22 -6.87 2.11
C LEU A 27 3.26 -7.25 0.64
N GLU A 28 2.31 -6.71 -0.11
CA GLU A 28 2.23 -6.81 -1.55
C GLU A 28 1.98 -5.41 -2.14
N LEU A 29 2.68 -5.06 -3.22
CA LEU A 29 2.47 -3.77 -3.86
C LEU A 29 1.13 -3.76 -4.60
N LEU A 30 0.31 -2.77 -4.29
CA LEU A 30 -0.88 -2.51 -5.08
C LEU A 30 -0.46 -1.75 -6.33
N VAL A 31 -0.55 -2.43 -7.47
CA VAL A 31 -0.27 -1.82 -8.77
C VAL A 31 -1.50 -1.09 -9.29
N PRO A 32 -1.31 0.03 -10.02
CA PRO A 32 -2.42 0.70 -10.68
C PRO A 32 -3.07 -0.22 -11.72
N ALA A 33 -4.33 0.06 -12.03
CA ALA A 33 -5.06 -0.65 -13.07
C ALA A 33 -4.35 -0.52 -14.44
N PRO A 34 -4.49 -1.52 -15.33
CA PRO A 34 -3.91 -1.44 -16.67
C PRO A 34 -4.33 -0.16 -17.40
N GLY A 35 -3.35 0.57 -17.96
CA GLY A 35 -3.58 1.84 -18.66
C GLY A 35 -3.74 3.07 -17.76
N ALA A 36 -3.75 2.89 -16.43
CA ALA A 36 -3.74 4.00 -15.48
C ALA A 36 -2.30 4.48 -15.19
N GLU A 37 -2.18 5.72 -14.76
CA GLU A 37 -0.91 6.32 -14.37
C GLU A 37 -0.30 5.59 -13.16
N ALA A 38 1.04 5.60 -13.07
CA ALA A 38 1.78 4.96 -11.98
C ALA A 38 1.33 5.43 -10.58
N ALA A 39 0.96 6.71 -10.46
CA ALA A 39 0.51 7.33 -9.21
C ALA A 39 -0.96 7.00 -8.85
N ALA A 40 -1.74 6.41 -9.76
CA ALA A 40 -3.17 6.17 -9.55
C ALA A 40 -3.45 5.24 -8.35
N ALA A 41 -2.55 4.31 -8.04
CA ALA A 41 -2.66 3.47 -6.86
C ALA A 41 -2.56 4.29 -5.55
N GLU A 42 -1.73 5.34 -5.51
CA GLU A 42 -1.55 6.18 -4.32
C GLU A 42 -2.75 7.10 -4.05
N ALA A 43 -3.58 7.35 -5.07
CA ALA A 43 -4.72 8.27 -5.00
C ALA A 43 -6.03 7.60 -4.53
N LEU A 44 -5.98 6.34 -4.10
CA LEU A 44 -7.15 5.61 -3.60
C LEU A 44 -7.60 6.15 -2.23
N GLU A 45 -8.31 7.27 -2.22
CA GLU A 45 -9.05 7.76 -1.06
C GLU A 45 -10.54 7.49 -1.26
N ALA A 46 -11.04 6.38 -0.69
CA ALA A 46 -12.48 6.18 -0.56
C ALA A 46 -12.93 6.76 0.79
N VAL A 47 -13.46 7.98 0.79
CA VAL A 47 -14.23 8.48 1.93
C VAL A 47 -15.61 7.82 1.85
N LEU A 48 -15.80 6.76 2.64
CA LEU A 48 -17.14 6.22 2.87
C LEU A 48 -17.91 7.18 3.79
N PRO A 49 -19.21 7.45 3.54
CA PRO A 49 -20.04 8.27 4.42
C PRO A 49 -20.25 7.63 5.80
#